data_AF-A0A9Q3HVI6-F1
#
_entry.id   AF-A0A9Q3HVI6-F1
#
_cell.length_a   1.000
_cell.length_b   1.000
_cell.length_c   1.000
_cell.angle_alpha   90.00
_cell.angle_beta   90.00
_cell.angle_gamma   90.00
#
_symmetry.space_group_name_H-M   'P 1'
#
loop_
_entity.id
_entity.type
_entity.pdbx_description
1 polymer ?
#
loop_
_entity_poly.entity_id
_entity_poly.type
_entity_poly.pdbx_seq_one_letter_code
_entity_poly.pdbx_strand_id
1 'polypeptide(L)'
;MNNLDQNNNLQKIIPILTDDNYSEWKIQMIICLKQKRLYQYCVKECIPGDSETQTPTVEAKVVDANEEACRTITNFMDSRTFSAIVTSEEITQNNYQLWKKVNELFASSSFNSKARIWSKFQRITYKDNLKEFIENTSKCLRNIALVGIAIEDEILSFLILTKLTDEFHSLIEKVTFNSETQGNPNAILNALHKASLKEEALSMESTKTIALNKESFS
;
A
#
# COMPACT_ATOMS: atom_id res chain seq x y z
N MET A 1 28.48 -30.32 6.54
CA MET A 1 27.45 -29.48 7.22
C MET A 1 26.69 -28.76 6.12
N ASN A 2 25.44 -29.15 5.92
CA ASN A 2 24.81 -29.24 4.61
C ASN A 2 24.22 -27.92 4.10
N ASN A 3 24.40 -27.62 2.81
CA ASN A 3 23.71 -26.55 2.07
C ASN A 3 22.16 -26.63 2.19
N LEU A 4 21.62 -27.80 2.53
CA LEU A 4 20.19 -28.01 2.81
C LEU A 4 19.71 -27.32 4.09
N ASP A 5 20.55 -27.21 5.12
CA ASP A 5 20.17 -26.61 6.41
C ASP A 5 20.13 -25.07 6.33
N GLN A 6 20.93 -24.46 5.43
CA GLN A 6 20.88 -23.02 5.16
C GLN A 6 19.65 -22.62 4.32
N ASN A 7 19.28 -23.44 3.32
CA ASN A 7 18.08 -23.21 2.50
C ASN A 7 16.78 -23.31 3.32
N ASN A 8 16.69 -24.24 4.27
CA ASN A 8 15.52 -24.40 5.15
C ASN A 8 15.35 -23.25 6.17
N ASN A 9 16.43 -22.56 6.55
CA ASN A 9 16.35 -21.40 7.45
C ASN A 9 15.92 -20.12 6.75
N LEU A 10 16.21 -19.94 5.45
CA LEU A 10 15.78 -18.77 4.68
C LEU A 10 14.27 -18.78 4.40
N GLN A 11 13.69 -19.95 4.16
CA GLN A 11 12.24 -20.13 4.00
C GLN A 11 11.42 -19.75 5.24
N LYS A 12 12.04 -19.74 6.44
CA LYS A 12 11.37 -19.35 7.68
C LYS A 12 11.33 -17.83 7.93
N ILE A 13 12.07 -17.02 7.17
CA ILE A 13 12.26 -15.59 7.45
C ILE A 13 11.67 -14.70 6.36
N ILE A 14 11.70 -15.12 5.09
CA ILE A 14 11.20 -14.30 3.98
C ILE A 14 9.67 -14.46 3.89
N PRO A 15 8.88 -13.38 4.05
CA PRO A 15 7.43 -13.48 3.90
C PRO A 15 7.05 -13.75 2.44
N ILE A 16 5.86 -14.27 2.19
CA ILE A 16 5.30 -14.30 0.84
C ILE A 16 5.05 -12.86 0.37
N LEU A 17 5.45 -12.52 -0.85
CA LEU A 17 5.22 -11.21 -1.44
C LEU A 17 3.73 -10.96 -1.59
N THR A 18 3.28 -9.89 -0.96
CA THR A 18 1.92 -9.38 -1.01
C THR A 18 1.96 -7.88 -1.28
N ASP A 19 0.77 -7.31 -1.51
CA ASP A 19 0.58 -5.88 -1.76
C ASP A 19 1.10 -4.96 -0.65
N ASP A 20 1.09 -5.41 0.61
CA ASP A 20 1.34 -4.57 1.77
C ASP A 20 2.76 -4.73 2.36
N ASN A 21 3.54 -5.73 1.90
CA ASN A 21 4.86 -6.03 2.48
C ASN A 21 6.05 -5.88 1.52
N TYR A 22 5.83 -5.35 0.31
CA TYR A 22 6.87 -5.29 -0.72
C TYR A 22 8.20 -4.66 -0.25
N SER A 23 8.17 -3.56 0.52
CA SER A 23 9.40 -2.91 1.00
C SER A 23 10.25 -3.84 1.88
N GLU A 24 9.61 -4.54 2.82
CA GLU A 24 10.28 -5.49 3.70
C GLU A 24 10.70 -6.74 2.94
N TRP A 25 9.80 -7.29 2.12
CA TRP A 25 10.07 -8.43 1.24
C TRP A 25 11.28 -8.16 0.34
N LYS A 26 11.36 -6.99 -0.28
CA LYS A 26 12.44 -6.62 -1.19
C LYS A 26 13.79 -6.64 -0.49
N ILE A 27 13.89 -6.10 0.73
CA ILE A 27 15.12 -6.10 1.51
C ILE A 27 15.55 -7.53 1.82
N GLN A 28 14.62 -8.36 2.31
CA GLN A 28 14.90 -9.75 2.65
C GLN A 28 15.28 -10.59 1.42
N MET A 29 14.61 -10.39 0.29
CA MET A 29 14.90 -11.07 -0.96
C MET A 29 16.27 -10.68 -1.51
N ILE A 30 16.65 -9.40 -1.45
CA ILE A 30 18.00 -8.94 -1.83
C ILE A 30 19.06 -9.62 -0.96
N ILE A 31 18.85 -9.74 0.35
CA ILE A 31 19.78 -10.42 1.27
C ILE A 31 19.92 -11.89 0.86
N CYS A 32 18.81 -12.59 0.62
CA CYS A 32 18.80 -13.99 0.17
C CYS A 32 19.58 -14.19 -1.14
N LEU A 33 19.30 -13.36 -2.15
CA LEU A 33 19.97 -13.42 -3.45
C LEU A 33 21.46 -13.09 -3.34
N LYS A 34 21.86 -12.19 -2.45
CA LYS A 34 23.29 -11.88 -2.19
C LYS A 34 24.00 -13.05 -1.52
N GLN A 35 23.38 -13.72 -0.55
CA GLN A 35 23.95 -14.91 0.09
C GLN A 35 24.18 -16.04 -0.92
N LYS A 36 23.28 -16.20 -1.89
CA LYS A 36 23.42 -17.16 -3.00
C LYS A 36 24.32 -16.67 -4.15
N ARG A 37 24.85 -15.45 -4.08
CA ARG A 37 25.62 -14.79 -5.16
C ARG A 37 24.86 -14.62 -6.49
N LEU A 38 23.54 -14.50 -6.41
CA LEU A 38 22.63 -14.39 -7.56
C LEU A 38 22.19 -12.95 -7.85
N TYR A 39 22.29 -12.04 -6.86
CA TYR A 39 21.76 -10.67 -6.99
C TYR A 39 22.35 -9.87 -8.17
N GLN A 40 23.58 -10.17 -8.58
CA GLN A 40 24.22 -9.49 -9.71
C GLN A 40 23.44 -9.67 -11.04
N TYR A 41 22.77 -10.81 -11.21
CA TYR A 41 21.94 -11.10 -12.38
C TYR A 41 20.56 -10.41 -12.32
N CYS A 42 20.16 -9.85 -11.17
CA CYS A 42 18.93 -9.07 -11.04
C CYS A 42 19.12 -7.59 -11.46
N VAL A 43 20.34 -7.07 -11.36
CA VAL A 43 20.65 -5.65 -11.57
C VAL A 43 21.29 -5.38 -12.92
N LYS A 44 21.90 -6.40 -13.53
CA LYS A 44 22.51 -6.34 -14.84
C LYS A 44 22.03 -7.53 -15.66
N GLU A 45 21.53 -7.26 -16.85
CA GLU A 45 21.20 -8.30 -17.81
C GLU A 45 22.50 -8.98 -18.26
N CYS A 46 22.56 -10.29 -18.09
CA CYS A 46 23.66 -11.14 -18.55
C CYS A 46 23.10 -12.07 -19.61
N ILE A 47 23.39 -11.79 -20.87
CA ILE A 47 22.93 -12.57 -22.01
C ILE A 47 24.00 -13.66 -22.28
N PRO A 48 23.63 -14.96 -22.26
CA PRO A 48 24.52 -16.02 -22.69
C PRO A 48 24.94 -15.82 -24.15
N GLY A 49 26.23 -15.87 -24.45
CA GLY A 49 26.75 -15.80 -25.83
C GLY A 49 26.96 -14.40 -26.41
N ASP A 50 26.69 -13.33 -25.66
CA ASP A 50 26.78 -11.94 -26.14
C ASP A 50 28.21 -11.36 -26.22
N SER A 51 29.22 -12.14 -25.85
CA SER A 51 30.63 -11.72 -25.89
C SER A 51 31.47 -12.79 -26.55
N GLU A 52 32.31 -12.39 -27.51
CA GLU A 52 33.27 -13.24 -28.24
C GLU A 52 34.24 -14.02 -27.30
N THR A 53 34.26 -13.68 -26.01
CA THR A 53 35.11 -14.27 -24.97
C THR A 53 34.40 -15.26 -24.04
N GLN A 54 33.08 -15.49 -24.17
CA GLN A 54 32.37 -16.44 -23.33
C GLN A 54 32.66 -17.88 -23.77
N THR A 55 33.15 -18.70 -22.85
CA THR A 55 33.26 -20.14 -23.09
C THR A 55 31.92 -20.82 -22.78
N PRO A 56 31.62 -21.99 -23.37
CA PRO A 56 30.37 -22.74 -23.11
C PRO A 56 30.13 -23.01 -21.60
N THR A 57 31.20 -23.10 -20.81
CA THR A 57 31.14 -23.29 -19.35
C THR A 57 30.69 -22.02 -18.60
N VAL A 58 30.97 -20.83 -19.14
CA VAL A 58 30.52 -19.56 -18.56
C VAL A 58 29.05 -19.33 -18.87
N GLU A 59 28.62 -19.63 -20.10
CA GLU A 59 27.21 -19.53 -20.52
C GLU A 59 26.30 -20.42 -19.67
N ALA A 60 26.65 -21.69 -19.50
CA ALA A 60 25.89 -22.63 -18.67
C ALA A 60 25.73 -22.11 -17.22
N LYS A 61 26.79 -21.52 -16.64
CA LYS A 61 26.72 -20.93 -15.29
C LYS A 61 25.79 -19.72 -15.21
N VAL A 62 25.70 -18.92 -16.27
CA VAL A 62 24.79 -17.77 -16.33
C VAL A 62 23.34 -18.25 -16.43
N VAL A 63 23.07 -19.27 -17.24
CA VAL A 63 21.75 -19.91 -17.36
C VAL A 63 21.32 -20.50 -16.01
N ASP A 64 22.15 -21.35 -15.40
CA ASP A 64 21.87 -21.97 -14.10
C ASP A 64 21.61 -20.92 -13.01
N ALA A 65 22.39 -19.83 -12.99
CA ALA A 65 22.21 -18.76 -12.02
C ALA A 65 20.92 -17.97 -12.23
N ASN A 66 20.55 -17.71 -13.49
CA ASN A 66 19.27 -17.05 -13.81
C ASN A 66 18.08 -17.93 -13.39
N GLU A 67 18.10 -19.22 -13.72
CA GLU A 67 17.05 -20.17 -13.32
C GLU A 67 16.93 -20.29 -11.80
N GLU A 68 18.05 -20.41 -11.08
CA GLU A 68 18.02 -20.48 -9.61
C GLU A 68 17.47 -19.18 -9.01
N ALA A 69 17.84 -18.02 -9.55
CA ALA A 69 17.35 -16.73 -9.08
C ALA A 69 15.85 -16.56 -9.34
N CYS A 70 15.39 -16.89 -10.55
CA CYS A 70 13.99 -16.88 -10.92
C CYS A 70 13.17 -17.77 -10.00
N ARG A 71 13.57 -19.04 -9.84
CA ARG A 71 12.92 -19.99 -8.94
C ARG A 71 12.90 -19.50 -7.50
N THR A 72 13.99 -18.90 -7.03
CA THR A 72 14.05 -18.33 -5.68
C THR A 72 13.02 -17.22 -5.53
N ILE A 73 12.94 -16.28 -6.47
CA ILE A 73 12.01 -15.16 -6.41
C ILE A 73 10.54 -15.64 -6.50
N THR A 74 10.23 -16.54 -7.44
CA THR A 74 8.85 -17.01 -7.67
C THR A 74 8.31 -17.87 -6.52
N ASN A 75 9.17 -18.62 -5.82
CA ASN A 75 8.78 -19.39 -4.64
C ASN A 75 8.24 -18.53 -3.48
N PHE A 76 8.57 -17.22 -3.46
CA PHE A 76 8.08 -16.29 -2.45
C PHE A 76 7.06 -15.29 -3.02
N MET A 77 6.31 -15.68 -4.05
CA MET A 77 5.17 -14.92 -4.57
C MET A 77 3.85 -15.62 -4.27
N ASP A 78 2.80 -14.85 -4.01
CA ASP A 78 1.46 -15.40 -4.05
C ASP A 78 1.02 -15.68 -5.51
N SER A 79 -0.05 -16.48 -5.66
CA SER A 79 -0.55 -16.88 -6.99
C SER A 79 -0.94 -15.68 -7.87
N ARG A 80 -1.44 -14.60 -7.25
CA ARG A 80 -1.84 -13.38 -7.96
C ARG A 80 -0.63 -12.64 -8.51
N THR A 81 0.37 -12.40 -7.68
CA THR A 81 1.61 -11.71 -8.04
C THR A 81 2.38 -12.51 -9.08
N PHE A 82 2.45 -13.83 -8.92
CA PHE A 82 3.03 -14.73 -9.91
C PHE A 82 2.35 -14.56 -11.28
N SER A 83 1.02 -14.65 -11.33
CA SER A 83 0.26 -14.55 -12.59
C SER A 83 0.37 -13.17 -13.25
N ALA A 84 0.51 -12.09 -12.46
CA ALA A 84 0.68 -10.74 -12.98
C ALA A 84 2.06 -10.50 -13.61
N ILE A 85 3.09 -11.21 -13.13
CA ILE A 85 4.49 -10.98 -13.53
C ILE A 85 4.95 -12.00 -14.57
N VAL A 86 4.68 -13.28 -14.34
CA VAL A 86 5.11 -14.41 -15.15
C VAL A 86 4.10 -14.63 -16.27
N THR A 87 4.20 -13.78 -17.30
CA THR A 87 3.31 -13.81 -18.46
C THR A 87 3.76 -14.77 -19.57
N SER A 88 5.00 -15.27 -19.51
CA SER A 88 5.59 -16.21 -20.45
C SER A 88 6.69 -17.01 -19.76
N GLU A 89 7.04 -18.16 -20.35
CA GLU A 89 8.14 -19.01 -19.88
C GLU A 89 9.50 -18.28 -19.96
N GLU A 90 9.70 -17.40 -20.95
CA GLU A 90 10.92 -16.61 -21.12
C GLU A 90 11.27 -15.76 -19.88
N ILE A 91 10.25 -15.21 -19.19
CA ILE A 91 10.44 -14.42 -17.97
C ILE A 91 10.98 -15.29 -16.83
N THR A 92 10.64 -16.58 -16.81
CA THR A 92 11.16 -17.52 -15.80
C THR A 92 12.62 -17.90 -16.04
N GLN A 93 13.18 -17.57 -17.20
CA GLN A 93 14.57 -17.81 -17.56
C GLN A 93 15.42 -16.53 -17.52
N ASN A 94 14.79 -15.35 -17.44
CA ASN A 94 15.46 -14.06 -17.36
C ASN A 94 15.17 -13.36 -16.02
N ASN A 95 16.05 -13.58 -15.05
CA ASN A 95 15.94 -13.03 -13.71
C ASN A 95 16.01 -11.49 -13.68
N TYR A 96 16.77 -10.88 -14.59
CA TYR A 96 16.80 -9.41 -14.72
C TYR A 96 15.42 -8.86 -15.08
N GLN A 97 14.76 -9.44 -16.09
CA GLN A 97 13.42 -9.06 -16.49
C GLN A 97 12.38 -9.35 -15.41
N LEU A 98 12.46 -10.52 -14.77
CA LEU A 98 11.60 -10.88 -13.64
C LEU A 98 11.72 -9.85 -12.51
N TRP A 99 12.95 -9.56 -12.06
CA TRP A 99 13.21 -8.58 -11.01
C TRP A 99 12.70 -7.19 -11.39
N LYS A 100 12.93 -6.75 -12.63
CA LYS A 100 12.42 -5.48 -13.14
C LYS A 100 10.89 -5.42 -13.05
N LYS A 101 10.17 -6.42 -13.56
CA LYS A 101 8.71 -6.48 -13.49
C LYS A 101 8.17 -6.46 -12.06
N VAL A 102 8.82 -7.18 -11.13
CA VAL A 102 8.49 -7.10 -9.70
C VAL A 102 8.58 -5.66 -9.20
N ASN A 103 9.70 -4.99 -9.45
CA ASN A 103 9.89 -3.62 -8.99
C ASN A 103 8.88 -2.64 -9.62
N GLU A 104 8.55 -2.81 -10.89
CA GLU A 104 7.56 -1.99 -11.59
C GLU A 104 6.14 -2.20 -11.05
N LEU A 105 5.76 -3.45 -10.76
CA LEU A 105 4.45 -3.80 -10.22
C LEU A 105 4.18 -3.07 -8.89
N PHE A 106 5.18 -3.08 -8.00
CA PHE A 106 5.08 -2.50 -6.67
C PHE A 106 5.69 -1.10 -6.54
N ALA A 107 6.07 -0.46 -7.65
CA ALA A 107 6.48 0.94 -7.63
C ALA A 107 5.34 1.79 -7.06
N SER A 108 5.67 2.77 -6.21
CA SER A 108 4.66 3.61 -5.56
C SER A 108 3.77 4.35 -6.57
N SER A 109 4.35 4.73 -7.72
CA SER A 109 3.66 5.36 -8.85
C SER A 109 3.00 4.37 -9.83
N SER A 110 3.09 3.06 -9.60
CA SER A 110 2.50 2.06 -10.51
C SER A 110 0.99 2.17 -10.56
N PHE A 111 0.39 1.79 -11.69
CA PHE A 111 -1.07 1.75 -11.82
C PHE A 111 -1.71 0.92 -10.70
N ASN A 112 -1.11 -0.20 -10.32
CA ASN A 112 -1.64 -1.08 -9.28
C ASN A 112 -1.59 -0.43 -7.89
N SER A 113 -0.47 0.22 -7.53
CA SER A 113 -0.36 0.99 -6.29
C SER A 113 -1.42 2.10 -6.24
N LYS A 114 -1.60 2.83 -7.34
CA LYS A 114 -2.64 3.86 -7.47
C LYS A 114 -4.06 3.30 -7.34
N ALA A 115 -4.39 2.26 -8.11
CA ALA A 115 -5.70 1.61 -8.09
C ALA A 115 -6.05 1.05 -6.71
N ARG A 116 -5.05 0.53 -5.97
CA ARG A 116 -5.22 0.02 -4.61
C ARG A 116 -5.52 1.14 -3.62
N ILE A 117 -4.74 2.22 -3.63
CA ILE A 117 -4.99 3.39 -2.76
C ILE A 117 -6.36 4.01 -3.08
N TRP A 118 -6.69 4.13 -4.36
CA TRP A 118 -8.00 4.61 -4.78
C TRP A 118 -9.13 3.71 -4.31
N SER A 119 -9.00 2.39 -4.45
CA SER A 119 -9.99 1.43 -3.98
C SER A 119 -10.17 1.49 -2.46
N LYS A 120 -9.08 1.66 -1.69
CA LYS A 120 -9.13 1.87 -0.23
C LYS A 120 -9.93 3.14 0.09
N PHE A 121 -9.66 4.25 -0.59
CA PHE A 121 -10.42 5.50 -0.43
C PHE A 121 -11.90 5.34 -0.77
N GLN A 122 -12.23 4.66 -1.88
CA GLN A 122 -13.61 4.44 -2.30
C GLN A 122 -14.43 3.61 -1.29
N ARG A 123 -13.79 2.67 -0.60
CA ARG A 123 -14.44 1.81 0.41
C ARG A 123 -14.60 2.46 1.79
N ILE A 124 -13.99 3.62 2.04
CA ILE A 124 -14.25 4.37 3.25
C ILE A 124 -15.70 4.85 3.21
N THR A 125 -16.44 4.52 4.27
CA THR A 125 -17.79 4.99 4.57
C THR A 125 -17.86 5.28 6.06
N TYR A 126 -18.70 6.22 6.46
CA TYR A 126 -18.99 6.43 7.87
C TYR A 126 -19.67 5.18 8.49
N LYS A 127 -19.31 4.85 9.73
CA LYS A 127 -19.81 3.71 10.52
C LYS A 127 -19.89 4.06 12.01
N ASP A 128 -20.67 5.07 12.35
CA ASP A 128 -20.95 5.50 13.74
C ASP A 128 -19.72 5.96 14.55
N ASN A 129 -18.59 6.22 13.87
CA ASN A 129 -17.37 6.72 14.48
C ASN A 129 -16.73 7.78 13.59
N LEU A 130 -17.06 9.04 13.86
CA LEU A 130 -16.60 10.18 13.06
C LEU A 130 -15.08 10.37 13.16
N LYS A 131 -14.49 10.11 14.33
CA LYS A 131 -13.04 10.21 14.53
C LYS A 131 -12.29 9.21 13.66
N GLU A 132 -12.71 7.94 13.68
CA GLU A 132 -12.11 6.89 12.84
C GLU A 132 -12.28 7.19 11.35
N PHE A 133 -13.46 7.69 10.94
CA PHE A 133 -13.70 8.13 9.57
C PHE A 133 -12.71 9.23 9.15
N ILE A 134 -12.51 10.25 9.98
CA ILE A 134 -11.59 11.37 9.71
C ILE A 134 -10.14 10.88 9.63
N GLU A 135 -9.71 10.03 10.56
CA GLU A 135 -8.34 9.49 10.59
C GLU A 135 -8.04 8.64 9.35
N ASN A 136 -8.96 7.73 9.00
CA ASN A 136 -8.85 6.86 7.83
C ASN A 136 -8.85 7.66 6.51
N THR A 137 -9.72 8.66 6.40
CA THR A 137 -9.80 9.54 5.23
C THR A 137 -8.53 10.37 5.09
N SER A 138 -8.06 11.00 6.16
CA SER A 138 -6.81 11.78 6.19
C SER A 138 -5.59 10.94 5.82
N LYS A 139 -5.54 9.68 6.28
CA LYS A 139 -4.49 8.73 5.89
C LYS A 139 -4.56 8.40 4.40
N CYS A 140 -5.75 8.18 3.85
CA CYS A 140 -5.90 7.90 2.42
C CYS A 140 -5.57 9.12 1.55
N LEU A 141 -5.95 10.34 1.92
CA LEU A 141 -5.59 11.55 1.17
C LEU A 141 -4.07 11.73 1.07
N ARG A 142 -3.34 11.53 2.17
CA ARG A 142 -1.86 11.54 2.16
C ARG A 142 -1.30 10.48 1.23
N ASN A 143 -1.88 9.28 1.25
CA ASN A 143 -1.44 8.20 0.36
C ASN A 143 -1.74 8.50 -1.11
N ILE A 144 -2.90 9.09 -1.44
CA ILE A 144 -3.28 9.52 -2.80
C ILE A 144 -2.25 10.51 -3.35
N ALA A 145 -1.87 11.51 -2.56
CA ALA A 145 -0.83 12.46 -2.91
C ALA A 145 0.53 11.78 -3.09
N LEU A 146 0.90 10.88 -2.17
CA LEU A 146 2.18 10.17 -2.19
C LEU A 146 2.34 9.26 -3.41
N VAL A 147 1.29 8.58 -3.85
CA VAL A 147 1.33 7.75 -5.07
C VAL A 147 1.17 8.56 -6.36
N GLY A 148 0.85 9.86 -6.28
CA GLY A 148 0.69 10.75 -7.43
C GLY A 148 -0.58 10.47 -8.23
N ILE A 149 -1.71 10.24 -7.55
CA ILE A 149 -3.04 10.29 -8.17
C ILE A 149 -3.43 11.76 -8.29
N ALA A 150 -3.48 12.27 -9.52
CA ALA A 150 -3.88 13.66 -9.80
C ALA A 150 -5.41 13.75 -9.84
N ILE A 151 -6.01 14.19 -8.73
CA ILE A 151 -7.43 14.50 -8.61
C ILE A 151 -7.53 15.89 -7.99
N GLU A 152 -8.43 16.70 -8.51
CA GLU A 152 -8.70 18.03 -7.98
C GLU A 152 -9.27 17.93 -6.55
N ASP A 153 -8.78 18.80 -5.66
CA ASP A 153 -9.21 18.86 -4.26
C ASP A 153 -10.73 19.07 -4.13
N GLU A 154 -11.34 19.75 -5.10
CA GLU A 154 -12.79 19.93 -5.17
C GLU A 154 -13.53 18.61 -5.37
N ILE A 155 -13.06 17.75 -6.28
CA ILE A 155 -13.65 16.42 -6.49
C ILE A 155 -13.45 15.53 -5.26
N LEU A 156 -12.28 15.58 -4.62
CA LEU A 156 -12.04 14.86 -3.36
C LEU A 156 -12.97 15.35 -2.25
N SER A 157 -13.22 16.66 -2.18
CA SER A 157 -14.14 17.28 -1.24
C SER A 157 -15.55 16.73 -1.40
N PHE A 158 -16.08 16.70 -2.63
CA PHE A 158 -17.39 16.12 -2.91
C PHE A 158 -17.46 14.64 -2.50
N LEU A 159 -16.45 13.85 -2.85
CA LEU A 159 -16.40 12.42 -2.53
C LEU A 159 -16.31 12.14 -1.04
N ILE A 160 -15.71 13.02 -0.24
CA ILE A 160 -15.68 12.87 1.23
C ILE A 160 -17.07 13.12 1.80
N LEU A 161 -17.74 14.19 1.35
CA LEU A 161 -19.07 14.55 1.84
C LEU A 161 -20.11 13.47 1.52
N THR A 162 -20.05 12.84 0.34
CA THR A 162 -20.98 11.76 -0.04
C THR A 162 -20.77 10.44 0.72
N LYS A 163 -19.67 10.31 1.48
CA LYS A 163 -19.38 9.12 2.31
C LYS A 163 -19.98 9.19 3.72
N LEU A 164 -20.53 10.34 4.10
CA LEU A 164 -21.25 10.54 5.34
C LEU A 164 -22.71 10.08 5.18
N THR A 165 -23.30 9.65 6.29
CA THR A 165 -24.71 9.27 6.42
C THR A 165 -25.63 10.49 6.48
N ASP A 166 -26.93 10.26 6.24
CA ASP A 166 -27.95 11.33 6.22
C ASP A 166 -28.05 12.13 7.53
N GLU A 167 -27.62 11.55 8.65
CA GLU A 167 -27.58 12.25 9.95
C GLU A 167 -26.66 13.49 9.93
N PHE A 168 -25.69 13.53 9.02
CA PHE A 168 -24.80 14.68 8.85
C PHE A 168 -25.31 15.71 7.84
N HIS A 169 -26.52 15.58 7.29
CA HIS A 169 -27.01 16.47 6.21
C HIS A 169 -26.87 17.96 6.55
N SER A 170 -27.27 18.37 7.76
CA SER A 170 -27.16 19.77 8.20
C SER A 170 -25.71 20.26 8.34
N LEU A 171 -24.78 19.36 8.68
CA LEU A 171 -23.36 19.65 8.76
C LEU A 171 -22.74 19.72 7.38
N ILE A 172 -23.12 18.80 6.48
CA ILE A 172 -22.69 18.78 5.08
C ILE A 172 -23.09 20.08 4.39
N GLU A 173 -24.33 20.56 4.56
CA GLU A 173 -24.76 21.85 4.02
C GLU A 173 -23.91 23.00 4.55
N LYS A 174 -23.72 23.10 5.88
CA LYS A 174 -22.90 24.15 6.50
C LYS A 174 -21.46 24.15 5.99
N VAL A 175 -20.86 22.98 5.82
CA VAL A 175 -19.49 22.83 5.32
C VAL A 175 -19.41 23.09 3.81
N THR A 176 -20.46 22.77 3.05
CA THR A 176 -20.50 23.03 1.60
C THR A 176 -20.61 24.52 1.29
N PHE A 177 -21.40 25.26 2.05
CA PHE A 177 -21.60 26.71 1.85
C PHE A 177 -20.58 27.60 2.57
N ASN A 178 -19.65 27.01 3.33
CA ASN A 178 -18.59 27.76 4.01
C ASN A 178 -17.38 27.97 3.08
N SER A 179 -17.04 29.24 2.82
CA SER A 179 -15.92 29.64 1.98
C SER A 179 -14.55 29.16 2.49
N GLU A 180 -14.40 28.88 3.78
CA GLU A 180 -13.15 28.37 4.37
C GLU A 180 -12.93 26.88 4.09
N THR A 181 -13.99 26.13 3.79
CA THR A 181 -13.96 24.68 3.54
C THR A 181 -14.20 24.32 2.09
N GLN A 182 -14.66 25.28 1.29
CA GLN A 182 -14.99 25.08 -0.11
C GLN A 182 -13.79 24.54 -0.90
N GLY A 183 -13.99 23.38 -1.53
CA GLY A 183 -13.01 22.76 -2.41
C GLY A 183 -11.74 22.23 -1.73
N ASN A 184 -11.66 22.21 -0.40
CA ASN A 184 -10.48 21.72 0.32
C ASN A 184 -10.81 20.50 1.20
N PRO A 185 -10.32 19.30 0.85
CA PRO A 185 -10.69 18.07 1.56
C PRO A 185 -10.18 18.06 3.01
N ASN A 186 -9.00 18.65 3.28
CA ASN A 186 -8.47 18.73 4.64
C ASN A 186 -9.25 19.73 5.50
N ALA A 187 -9.69 20.85 4.91
CA ALA A 187 -10.53 21.82 5.61
C ALA A 187 -11.89 21.22 5.99
N ILE A 188 -12.50 20.44 5.10
CA ILE A 188 -13.72 19.67 5.37
C ILE A 188 -13.50 18.72 6.56
N LEU A 189 -12.44 17.91 6.55
CA LEU A 189 -12.16 16.99 7.65
C LEU A 189 -11.93 17.72 8.99
N ASN A 190 -11.27 18.88 8.96
CA ASN A 190 -11.09 19.73 10.14
C ASN A 190 -12.42 20.31 10.65
N ALA A 191 -13.33 20.68 9.76
CA ALA A 191 -14.66 21.18 10.14
C ALA A 191 -15.52 20.07 10.77
N LEU A 192 -15.48 18.85 10.20
CA LEU A 192 -16.13 17.67 10.78
C LEU A 192 -15.58 17.36 12.18
N HIS A 193 -14.25 17.41 12.35
CA HIS A 193 -13.61 17.20 13.65
C HIS A 193 -14.08 18.24 14.69
N LYS A 194 -14.13 19.52 14.31
CA LYS A 194 -14.62 20.60 15.18
C LYS A 194 -16.10 20.41 15.55
N ALA A 195 -16.92 19.92 14.63
CA ALA A 195 -18.34 19.64 14.91
C ALA A 195 -18.50 18.50 15.93
N SER A 196 -17.75 17.40 15.77
CA SER A 196 -17.71 16.28 16.72
C SER A 196 -17.41 16.74 18.15
N LEU A 197 -16.36 17.56 18.31
CA LEU A 197 -15.95 18.06 19.62
C LEU A 197 -17.02 18.95 20.28
N LYS A 198 -17.77 19.71 19.48
CA LYS A 198 -18.87 20.55 19.99
C LYS A 198 -20.04 19.70 20.49
N GLU A 199 -20.41 18.66 19.75
CA GLU A 199 -21.48 17.73 20.16
C GLU A 199 -21.10 16.96 21.44
N GLU A 200 -19.85 16.49 21.53
CA GLU A 200 -19.33 15.85 22.74
C GLU A 200 -19.36 16.78 23.96
N ALA A 201 -18.95 18.05 23.78
CA ALA A 201 -18.98 19.04 24.86
C ALA A 201 -20.41 19.33 25.35
N LEU A 202 -21.37 19.50 24.43
CA LEU A 202 -22.78 19.73 24.76
C LEU A 202 -23.43 18.53 25.47
N SER A 203 -23.05 17.30 25.08
CA SER A 203 -23.49 16.07 25.75
C SER A 203 -22.96 15.99 27.19
N MET A 204 -21.69 16.32 27.40
CA MET A 204 -21.07 16.33 28.73
C MET A 204 -21.68 17.39 29.65
N GLU A 205 -21.97 18.58 29.14
CA GLU A 205 -22.65 19.64 29.91
C GLU A 205 -24.08 19.22 30.31
N SER A 206 -24.84 18.67 29.36
CA SER A 206 -26.20 18.17 29.61
C SER A 206 -26.23 17.08 30.68
N THR A 207 -25.25 16.17 30.66
CA THR A 207 -25.14 15.07 31.64
C THR A 207 -24.80 15.60 33.04
N LYS A 208 -23.92 16.60 33.14
CA LYS A 208 -23.60 17.27 34.42
C LYS A 208 -24.81 18.01 34.99
N THR A 209 -25.57 18.72 34.17
CA THR A 209 -26.79 19.43 34.63
C THR A 209 -27.84 18.47 35.16
N ILE A 210 -28.03 17.30 34.52
CA ILE A 210 -28.95 16.27 35.00
C ILE A 210 -28.48 15.66 36.33
N ALA A 211 -27.17 15.41 36.48
CA ALA A 211 -26.60 14.91 37.73
C ALA A 211 -26.77 15.90 38.89
N LEU A 212 -26.47 17.18 38.66
CA LEU A 212 -26.63 18.26 39.65
C LEU A 212 -28.11 18.43 40.08
N ASN A 213 -29.05 18.34 39.14
CA ASN A 213 -30.47 18.42 39.47
C ASN A 213 -30.93 17.22 40.30
N LYS A 214 -30.42 16.00 40.07
CA LYS A 214 -30.79 14.83 40.90
C LYS A 214 -30.27 14.93 42.34
N GLU A 215 -29.10 15.52 42.56
CA GLU A 215 -28.55 15.74 43.90
C GLU A 215 -29.25 16.86 44.68
N SER A 216 -29.93 17.78 43.97
CA SER A 216 -30.65 18.91 44.57
C SER A 216 -32.07 18.58 45.07
N PHE A 217 -32.60 17.41 44.67
CA PHE A 217 -33.96 16.93 45.03
C PHE A 217 -33.94 15.68 45.93
N SER A 218 -32.77 15.30 46.46
CA SER A 218 -32.60 14.27 47.49
C SER A 218 -32.31 14.89 48.85
#